data_AF-A0A510IMP2-F1
#
_entry.id   AF-A0A510IMP2-F1
#
_cell.length_a   1.000
_cell.length_b   1.000
_cell.length_c   1.000
_cell.angle_alpha   90.00
_cell.angle_beta   90.00
_cell.angle_gamma   90.00
#
_symmetry.space_group_name_H-M   'P 1'
#
loop_
_entity.id
_entity.type
_entity.pdbx_description
1 polymer ?
#
loop_
_entity_poly.entity_id
_entity_poly.type
_entity_poly.pdbx_seq_one_letter_code
_entity_poly.pdbx_strand_id
1 'polypeptide(L)' 'MESEELKRKIDVVATSCMQLSRELQSIDAHLSLNMDRKAIREIIANLYWAAENSTVVGLHQIGEALDYNMVTCLHY' A
#
# COMPACT_ATOMS: atom_id res chain seq x y z
N MET A 1 12.82 9.17 -13.80
CA MET A 1 11.41 8.98 -13.42
C MET A 1 11.14 9.99 -12.31
N GLU A 2 10.28 10.98 -12.54
CA GLU A 2 10.03 12.06 -11.57
C GLU A 2 9.41 11.48 -10.30
N SER A 3 9.81 11.97 -9.12
CA SER A 3 9.36 11.48 -7.80
C SER A 3 7.83 11.35 -7.68
N GLU A 4 7.09 12.23 -8.37
CA GLU A 4 5.63 12.21 -8.43
C GLU A 4 5.04 11.01 -9.19
N GLU A 5 5.72 10.53 -10.23
CA GLU A 5 5.28 9.35 -10.98
C GLU A 5 5.43 8.07 -10.12
N LEU A 6 6.52 7.99 -9.34
CA LEU A 6 6.74 6.88 -8.41
C LEU A 6 5.68 6.87 -7.29
N LYS A 7 5.41 8.04 -6.70
CA LYS A 7 4.35 8.22 -5.71
C LYS A 7 3.00 7.73 -6.22
N ARG A 8 2.61 8.16 -7.42
CA ARG A 8 1.34 7.72 -8.04
C ARG A 8 1.27 6.21 -8.23
N LYS A 9 2.36 5.57 -8.65
CA LYS A 9 2.39 4.11 -8.82
C LYS A 9 2.23 3.38 -7.49
N ILE A 10 2.86 3.88 -6.44
CA ILE A 10 2.74 3.33 -5.08
C ILE A 10 1.33 3.52 -4.52
N ASP A 11 0.73 4.69 -4.72
CA ASP A 11 -0.65 4.98 -4.31
C ASP A 11 -1.66 4.07 -5.03
N VAL A 12 -1.42 3.78 -6.32
CA VAL A 12 -2.23 2.81 -7.09
C VAL A 12 -2.14 1.42 -6.47
N VAL A 13 -0.93 0.95 -6.12
CA VAL A 13 -0.75 -0.36 -5.48
C VAL A 13 -1.48 -0.44 -4.15
N ALA A 14 -1.32 0.57 -3.28
CA ALA A 14 -2.01 0.61 -2.00
C ALA A 14 -3.55 0.61 -2.17
N THR A 15 -4.04 1.39 -3.13
CA THR A 15 -5.48 1.45 -3.46
C THR A 15 -5.99 0.11 -3.96
N SER A 16 -5.27 -0.56 -4.86
CA SER A 16 -5.63 -1.89 -5.37
C SER A 16 -5.65 -2.94 -4.26
N CYS A 17 -4.67 -2.93 -3.35
CA CYS A 17 -4.66 -3.83 -2.19
C CYS A 17 -5.88 -3.63 -1.28
N MET A 18 -6.26 -2.39 -1.01
CA MET A 18 -7.46 -2.08 -0.22
C MET A 18 -8.77 -2.45 -0.94
N GLN A 19 -8.80 -2.34 -2.27
CA GLN A 19 -9.98 -2.74 -3.04
C GLN A 19 -10.15 -4.26 -3.03
N LEU A 20 -9.08 -5.01 -3.30
CA LEU A 20 -9.10 -6.47 -3.24
C LEU A 20 -9.46 -7.00 -1.85
N SER A 21 -8.98 -6.33 -0.79
CA SER A 21 -9.31 -6.75 0.58
C SER A 21 -10.80 -6.61 0.87
N ARG A 22 -11.45 -5.54 0.41
CA ARG A 22 -12.92 -5.34 0.53
C ARG A 22 -13.72 -6.35 -0.28
N GLU A 23 -13.29 -6.62 -1.50
CA GLU A 23 -13.92 -7.62 -2.36
C GLU A 23 -13.87 -9.01 -1.71
N LEU A 24 -12.71 -9.41 -1.19
CA LEU A 24 -12.55 -10.67 -0.44
C LEU A 24 -13.38 -10.70 0.86
N GLN A 25 -13.50 -9.56 1.54
CA GLN A 25 -14.34 -9.43 2.74
C GLN A 25 -15.81 -9.72 2.43
N SER A 26 -16.30 -9.31 1.25
CA SER A 26 -17.66 -9.62 0.81
C SER A 26 -17.88 -11.12 0.57
N ILE A 27 -16.82 -11.87 0.27
CA ILE A 27 -16.87 -13.32 0.02
C ILE A 27 -16.80 -14.11 1.34
N ASP A 28 -16.17 -13.60 2.40
CA ASP A 28 -16.06 -14.29 3.72
C ASP A 28 -17.42 -14.73 4.29
N ALA A 29 -18.46 -13.92 4.08
CA ALA A 29 -19.83 -14.22 4.50
C ALA A 29 -20.47 -15.39 3.73
N HIS A 30 -20.01 -15.65 2.51
CA HIS A 30 -20.56 -16.66 1.60
C HIS A 30 -19.82 -18.01 1.67
N LEU A 31 -18.67 -18.05 2.33
CA LEU A 31 -17.92 -19.29 2.50
C LEU A 31 -18.58 -20.20 3.53
N SER A 32 -18.78 -21.48 3.19
CA SER A 32 -19.40 -22.45 4.09
C SER A 32 -18.40 -23.06 5.07
N LEU A 33 -17.14 -23.22 4.66
CA LEU A 33 -16.10 -23.91 5.44
C LEU A 33 -15.28 -22.92 6.28
N ASN A 34 -15.06 -23.26 7.56
CA ASN A 34 -14.26 -22.43 8.47
C ASN A 34 -12.79 -22.32 8.06
N MET A 35 -12.24 -23.33 7.39
CA MET A 35 -10.86 -23.28 6.88
C MET A 35 -10.73 -22.24 5.76
N ASP A 36 -11.70 -22.18 4.85
CA ASP A 36 -11.70 -21.20 3.75
C ASP A 36 -11.84 -19.78 4.30
N ARG A 37 -12.71 -19.57 5.29
CA ARG A 37 -12.86 -18.26 5.98
C ARG A 37 -11.55 -17.82 6.62
N LYS A 38 -10.84 -18.75 7.28
CA LYS A 38 -9.54 -18.47 7.89
C LYS A 38 -8.51 -18.06 6.83
N ALA A 39 -8.43 -18.81 5.73
CA ALA A 39 -7.51 -18.50 4.63
C ALA A 39 -7.81 -17.12 4.00
N ILE A 40 -9.09 -16.81 3.74
CA ILE A 40 -9.47 -15.49 3.22
C ILE A 40 -9.11 -14.37 4.19
N ARG A 41 -9.33 -14.54 5.50
CA ARG A 41 -8.97 -13.53 6.51
C ARG A 41 -7.47 -13.29 6.58
N GLU A 42 -6.66 -14.34 6.44
CA GLU A 42 -5.20 -14.20 6.37
C GLU A 42 -4.77 -13.43 5.11
N ILE A 43 -5.38 -13.71 3.95
CA ILE A 43 -5.12 -12.97 2.71
C ILE A 43 -5.52 -11.49 2.86
N ILE A 44 -6.68 -11.22 3.45
CA ILE A 44 -7.15 -9.85 3.73
C ILE A 44 -6.17 -9.11 4.64
N ALA A 45 -5.70 -9.74 5.72
CA ALA A 45 -4.72 -9.14 6.62
C ALA A 45 -3.40 -8.81 5.89
N ASN A 46 -2.92 -9.72 5.05
CA ASN A 46 -1.73 -9.50 4.23
C ASN A 46 -1.90 -8.35 3.22
N LEU A 47 -3.09 -8.19 2.63
CA LEU A 47 -3.40 -7.08 1.73
C LEU A 47 -3.44 -5.73 2.46
N TYR A 48 -4.03 -5.68 3.66
CA TYR A 48 -3.98 -4.47 4.50
C TYR A 48 -2.54 -4.10 4.85
N TRP A 49 -1.75 -5.07 5.31
CA TRP A 49 -0.34 -4.85 5.60
C TRP A 49 0.43 -4.35 4.37
N ALA A 50 0.20 -4.94 3.19
CA ALA A 50 0.84 -4.50 1.94
C ALA A 50 0.45 -3.06 1.55
N ALA A 51 -0.81 -2.67 1.73
CA ALA A 51 -1.27 -1.31 1.46
C ALA A 51 -0.63 -0.28 2.42
N GLU A 52 -0.57 -0.60 3.72
CA GLU A 52 0.07 0.24 4.73
C GLU A 52 1.57 0.40 4.46
N ASN A 53 2.26 -0.68 4.10
CA ASN A 53 3.71 -0.62 3.87
C ASN A 53 4.06 0.04 2.52
N SER A 54 3.18 -0.07 1.52
CA SER A 54 3.34 0.68 0.27
C SER A 54 3.30 2.18 0.54
N THR A 55 2.39 2.64 1.40
CA THR A 55 2.27 4.06 1.74
C THR A 55 3.37 4.53 2.70
N VAL A 56 3.74 3.76 3.73
CA VAL A 56 4.79 4.17 4.70
C VAL A 56 6.19 4.23 4.09
N VAL A 57 6.58 3.27 3.25
CA VAL A 57 7.92 3.22 2.65
C VAL A 57 8.05 4.16 1.44
N GLY A 58 6.99 4.29 0.64
CA GLY A 58 6.93 5.30 -0.42
C GLY A 58 7.03 6.73 0.14
N LEU A 59 6.38 6.99 1.28
CA LEU A 59 6.48 8.28 1.99
C LEU A 59 7.89 8.53 2.55
N HIS A 60 8.57 7.52 3.08
CA HIS A 60 9.93 7.69 3.60
C HIS A 60 10.93 8.04 2.47
N GLN A 61 10.86 7.36 1.33
CA GLN A 61 11.73 7.64 0.18
C GLN A 61 11.44 9.00 -0.49
N ILE A 62 10.18 9.43 -0.53
CA ILE A 62 9.81 10.79 -0.95
C ILE A 62 10.32 11.83 0.05
N GLY A 63 10.24 11.54 1.35
CA GLY A 63 10.77 12.40 2.42
C GLY A 63 12.28 12.61 2.28
N GLU A 64 13.04 11.53 2.13
CA GLU A 64 14.50 11.62 1.92
C GLU A 64 14.86 12.33 0.61
N ALA A 65 14.10 12.12 -0.47
CA ALA A 65 14.32 12.80 -1.76
C ALA A 65 13.98 14.32 -1.70
N LEU A 66 13.00 14.72 -0.88
CA LEU A 66 12.67 16.13 -0.62
C LEU A 66 13.75 16.81 0.23
N ASP A 67 14.20 16.17 1.31
CA ASP A 67 15.27 16.71 2.17
C ASP A 67 16.57 16.92 1.40
N TYR A 68 16.94 15.99 0.51
CA TYR A 68 18.13 16.11 -0.31
C TYR A 68 18.06 17.32 -1.27
N ASN A 69 16.90 17.58 -1.89
CA ASN A 69 16.72 18.73 -2.78
C ASN A 69 16.74 20.07 -2.03
N MET A 70 16.21 20.12 -0.81
CA MET A 70 16.16 21.35 -0.01
C MET A 70 17.55 21.78 0.49
N VAL A 71 18.40 20.83 0.89
CA VAL A 71 19.82 21.09 1.24
C VAL A 71 20.60 21.61 0.03
N THR A 72 20.32 21.11 -1.16
CA THR A 72 21.01 21.52 -2.39
C THR A 72 20.61 22.94 -2.84
N CYS A 73 19.38 23.38 -2.55
CA CYS A 73 18.90 24.75 -2.83
C CYS A 73 19.41 25.83 -1.86
N LEU A 74 19.85 25.48 -0.65
CA LEU A 74 20.37 26.44 0.33
C LEU A 74 21.87 26.75 0.17
N HIS A 75 22.55 26.04 -0.75
CA HIS A 75 24.00 26.14 -0.98
C HIS A 75 24.39 26.86 -2.28
N TYR A 76 23.46 27.62 -2.89
CA TYR A 76 23.73 28.51 -4.03
C TYR A 76 23.44 29.97 -3.68
#